data_AF-A0A817BRN0-F1
#
_entry.id   AF-A0A817BRN0-F1
#
_cell.length_a   1.000
_cell.length_b   1.000
_cell.length_c   1.000
_cell.angle_alpha   90.00
_cell.angle_beta   90.00
_cell.angle_gamma   90.00
#
_symmetry.space_group_name_H-M   'P 1'
#
loop_
_entity.id
_entity.type
_entity.pdbx_description
1 polymer ?
#
loop_
_entity_poly.entity_id
_entity_poly.type
_entity_poly.pdbx_seq_one_letter_code
_entity_poly.pdbx_strand_id
1 'polypeptide(L)'
;MEVFNNITNKTDKAGYIYKLILLLEKRAGLSSNLIVAPDDISYDELVESVENSTYSIVMADLAQTPRRSEQVDFSVSIYNNYMRLVIRKSGKVFAPWHAFVLPFDGNVWLVIGITLGMSVILICGYEKVEGKTRPDKKKSDICNQSILRSFLKSFYHTVGAMAQTGSEMRVKLFGGRGRTILLWLTSIYLVSFLL
;
A
#
# COMPACT_ATOMS: atom_id res chain seq x y z
N MET A 1 22.70 10.35 53.05
CA MET A 1 23.28 9.01 53.20
C MET A 1 22.14 8.04 52.98
N GLU A 2 21.86 7.71 51.72
CA GLU A 2 20.75 6.83 51.37
C GLU A 2 21.22 5.39 51.32
N VAL A 3 20.38 4.50 51.84
CA VAL A 3 20.68 3.09 52.06
C VAL A 3 20.51 2.35 50.73
N PHE A 4 21.62 2.05 50.07
CA PHE A 4 21.63 1.17 48.90
C PHE A 4 21.38 -0.27 49.33
N ASN A 5 20.27 -0.85 48.87
CA ASN A 5 19.95 -2.24 49.13
C ASN A 5 20.92 -3.17 48.37
N ASN A 6 21.73 -3.91 49.11
CA ASN A 6 22.64 -4.89 48.56
C ASN A 6 21.84 -6.15 48.14
N ILE A 7 21.57 -6.30 46.84
CA ILE A 7 20.75 -7.41 46.32
C ILE A 7 21.63 -8.66 46.16
N THR A 8 21.63 -9.49 47.20
CA THR A 8 22.46 -10.70 47.36
C THR A 8 21.89 -11.96 46.71
N ASN A 9 20.65 -11.95 46.20
CA ASN A 9 20.06 -13.16 45.59
C ASN A 9 20.31 -13.25 44.08
N LYS A 10 21.17 -14.21 43.71
CA LYS A 10 21.62 -14.52 42.34
C LYS A 10 20.51 -15.10 41.44
N THR A 11 19.38 -15.50 42.02
CA THR A 11 18.27 -16.22 41.37
C THR A 11 17.22 -15.32 40.71
N ASP A 12 17.17 -14.02 41.02
CA ASP A 12 16.15 -13.10 40.51
C ASP A 12 16.67 -12.14 39.41
N LYS A 13 17.97 -12.25 39.09
CA LYS A 13 18.63 -11.40 38.09
C LYS A 13 18.52 -12.06 36.72
N ALA A 14 17.44 -11.76 35.99
CA ALA A 14 17.27 -12.13 34.59
C ALA A 14 17.25 -10.87 33.72
N GLY A 15 17.91 -10.90 32.56
CA GLY A 15 17.91 -9.77 31.63
C GLY A 15 19.15 -9.71 30.76
N TYR A 16 19.10 -8.86 29.74
CA TYR A 16 20.21 -8.63 28.82
C TYR A 16 21.45 -8.07 29.56
N ILE A 17 21.25 -7.04 30.39
CA ILE A 17 22.32 -6.38 31.15
C ILE A 17 23.00 -7.34 32.13
N TYR A 18 22.24 -8.13 32.89
CA TYR A 18 22.83 -9.09 33.83
C TYR A 18 23.68 -10.16 33.12
N LYS A 19 23.21 -10.68 31.97
CA LYS A 19 24.00 -11.63 31.16
C LYS A 19 25.27 -10.98 30.61
N LEU A 20 25.20 -9.71 30.22
CA LEU A 20 26.37 -8.97 29.75
C LEU A 20 27.42 -8.83 30.85
N ILE A 21 27.00 -8.51 32.08
CA ILE A 21 27.89 -8.42 33.24
C ILE A 21 28.59 -9.77 33.50
N LEU A 22 27.85 -10.87 33.55
CA LEU A 22 28.45 -12.21 33.74
C LEU A 22 29.48 -12.55 32.66
N LEU A 23 29.25 -12.11 31.42
CA LEU A 23 30.22 -12.28 30.33
C LEU A 23 31.46 -11.41 30.50
N LEU A 24 31.30 -10.18 30.99
CA LEU A 24 32.41 -9.27 31.29
C LEU A 24 33.25 -9.78 32.47
N GLU A 25 32.63 -10.26 33.55
CA GLU A 25 33.33 -10.90 34.66
C GLU A 25 34.17 -12.08 34.17
N LYS A 26 33.58 -12.94 33.33
CA LYS A 26 34.26 -14.12 32.79
C LYS A 26 35.41 -13.79 31.85
N ARG A 27 35.30 -12.74 31.01
CA ARG A 27 36.29 -12.42 29.98
C ARG A 27 37.35 -11.42 30.43
N ALA A 28 36.96 -10.41 31.20
CA ALA A 28 37.86 -9.35 31.66
C ALA A 28 38.42 -9.60 33.07
N GLY A 29 37.96 -10.65 33.76
CA GLY A 29 38.40 -10.95 35.12
C GLY A 29 37.92 -9.94 36.17
N LEU A 30 36.82 -9.24 35.88
CA LEU A 30 36.23 -8.25 36.77
C LEU A 30 35.49 -8.96 37.91
N SER A 31 35.63 -8.44 39.13
CA SER A 31 34.78 -8.80 40.28
C SER A 31 33.75 -7.69 40.46
N SER A 32 32.48 -7.96 40.17
CA SER A 32 31.43 -6.93 40.24
C SER A 32 30.58 -7.04 41.52
N ASN A 33 30.35 -5.89 42.15
CA ASN A 33 29.30 -5.74 43.17
C ASN A 33 28.13 -5.00 42.54
N LEU A 34 26.98 -5.67 42.42
CA LEU A 34 25.83 -5.19 41.67
C LEU A 34 24.85 -4.47 42.58
N ILE A 35 24.76 -3.15 42.40
CA ILE A 35 23.80 -2.27 43.08
C ILE A 35 22.81 -1.79 42.03
N VAL A 36 21.52 -1.94 42.32
CA VAL A 36 20.45 -1.40 41.48
C VAL A 36 20.20 0.03 41.93
N ALA A 37 20.22 0.95 40.97
CA ALA A 37 19.92 2.35 41.22
C ALA A 37 18.45 2.50 41.67
N PRO A 38 18.16 3.42 42.60
CA PRO A 38 16.79 3.66 43.03
C PRO A 38 15.96 4.31 41.91
N ASP A 39 14.64 4.16 41.96
CA ASP A 39 13.74 4.54 40.85
C ASP A 39 13.59 6.05 40.64
N ASP A 40 14.01 6.86 41.61
CA ASP A 40 13.88 8.32 41.67
C ASP A 40 15.12 9.08 41.19
N ILE A 41 16.21 8.38 40.89
CA ILE A 41 17.47 9.00 40.44
C ILE A 41 17.40 9.44 38.98
N SER A 42 17.94 10.63 38.69
CA SER A 42 18.07 11.11 37.32
C SER A 42 19.24 10.44 36.59
N TYR A 43 19.15 10.33 35.27
CA TYR A 43 20.27 9.89 34.43
C TYR A 43 21.51 10.79 34.54
N ASP A 44 21.33 12.08 34.83
CA ASP A 44 22.46 12.99 35.03
C ASP A 44 23.14 12.72 36.38
N GLU A 45 22.38 12.38 37.42
CA GLU A 45 22.92 11.99 38.72
C GLU A 45 23.64 10.64 38.66
N LEU A 46 23.18 9.72 37.79
CA LEU A 46 23.91 8.47 37.51
C LEU A 46 25.27 8.75 36.87
N VAL A 47 25.36 9.70 35.94
CA VAL A 47 26.65 10.10 35.34
C VAL A 47 27.54 10.78 36.37
N GLU A 48 26.99 11.69 37.17
CA GLU A 48 27.69 12.37 38.25
C GLU A 48 28.22 11.39 39.31
N SER A 49 27.49 10.30 39.58
CA SER A 49 27.92 9.27 40.53
C SER A 49 29.19 8.52 40.05
N VAL A 50 29.40 8.45 38.74
CA VAL A 50 30.63 7.89 38.14
C VAL A 50 31.75 8.93 38.14
N GLU A 51 31.43 10.18 37.78
CA GLU A 51 32.37 11.32 37.85
C GLU A 51 32.94 11.47 39.27
N ASN A 52 32.08 11.42 40.29
CA ASN A 52 32.44 11.49 41.71
C ASN A 52 33.05 10.19 42.25
N SER A 53 33.32 9.19 41.40
CA SER A 53 33.91 7.90 41.78
C SER A 53 33.13 7.12 42.86
N THR A 54 31.83 7.39 43.00
CA THR A 54 30.95 6.64 43.90
C THR A 54 30.66 5.25 43.33
N TYR A 55 30.54 5.16 42.00
CA TYR A 55 30.47 3.92 41.25
C TYR A 55 31.50 3.90 40.14
N SER A 56 32.10 2.73 39.88
CA SER A 56 33.10 2.61 38.81
C SER A 56 32.49 2.52 37.42
N ILE A 57 31.33 1.88 37.30
CA ILE A 57 30.65 1.61 36.03
C ILE A 57 29.14 1.69 36.25
N VAL A 58 28.45 2.40 35.35
CA VAL A 58 26.99 2.37 35.24
C VAL A 58 26.59 1.65 33.95
N MET A 59 25.63 0.74 34.05
CA MET A 59 25.01 0.07 32.90
C MET A 59 23.51 0.34 32.91
N ALA A 60 23.05 1.21 32.01
CA ALA A 60 21.65 1.58 31.85
C ALA A 60 21.36 1.95 30.38
N ASP A 61 20.08 2.17 30.06
CA ASP A 61 19.67 2.79 28.80
C ASP A 61 20.00 4.29 28.82
N LEU A 62 21.29 4.59 28.68
CA LEU A 62 21.85 5.94 28.72
C LEU A 62 22.16 6.40 27.30
N ALA A 63 21.48 7.47 26.88
CA ALA A 63 21.87 8.18 25.66
C ALA A 63 23.18 8.94 25.88
N GLN A 64 24.15 8.72 24.99
CA GLN A 64 25.37 9.51 24.91
C GLN A 64 25.03 10.90 24.38
N THR A 65 25.13 11.92 25.25
CA THR A 65 24.96 13.33 24.88
C THR A 65 26.29 14.06 25.00
N PRO A 66 26.52 15.16 24.26
CA PRO A 66 27.78 15.92 24.35
C PRO A 66 28.11 16.33 25.80
N ARG A 67 27.12 16.87 26.52
CA ARG A 67 27.26 17.27 27.94
C ARG A 67 27.73 16.12 28.84
N ARG A 68 27.18 14.91 28.68
CA ARG A 68 27.59 13.76 29.50
C ARG A 68 28.96 13.23 29.09
N SER A 69 29.30 13.32 27.81
CA SER A 69 30.60 12.88 27.27
C SER A 69 31.76 13.80 27.69
N GLU A 70 31.48 14.99 28.21
CA GLU A 70 32.49 15.87 28.82
C GLU A 70 32.81 15.46 30.27
N GLN A 71 31.90 14.74 30.95
CA GLN A 71 32.02 14.35 32.35
C GLN A 71 32.58 12.93 32.52
N VAL A 72 32.18 12.01 31.65
CA VAL A 72 32.57 10.59 31.71
C VAL A 72 32.85 10.02 30.33
N ASP A 73 33.73 9.03 30.28
CA ASP A 73 33.99 8.27 29.06
C ASP A 73 32.92 7.20 28.84
N PHE A 74 32.40 7.13 27.61
CA PHE A 74 31.46 6.10 27.17
C PHE A 74 32.19 4.99 26.40
N SER A 75 31.72 3.75 26.56
CA SER A 75 32.12 2.66 25.69
C SER A 75 31.54 2.82 24.28
N VAL A 76 32.06 2.07 23.31
CA VAL A 76 31.42 1.96 22.00
C VAL A 76 30.01 1.42 22.19
N SER A 77 29.04 2.07 21.54
CA SER A 77 27.64 1.66 21.67
C SER A 77 27.45 0.18 21.33
N ILE A 78 26.93 -0.56 22.30
CA ILE A 78 26.64 -2.00 22.19
C ILE A 78 25.28 -2.28 21.53
N TYR A 79 24.42 -1.27 21.37
CA TYR A 79 23.15 -1.36 20.63
C TYR A 79 22.77 -0.03 19.97
N ASN A 80 22.28 -0.08 18.74
CA ASN A 80 21.85 1.13 18.03
C ASN A 80 20.45 1.57 18.49
N ASN A 81 20.40 2.57 19.37
CA ASN A 81 19.17 3.28 19.72
C ASN A 81 18.81 4.26 18.59
N TYR A 82 17.88 3.85 17.74
CA TYR A 82 17.21 4.76 16.80
C TYR A 82 15.89 5.21 17.40
N MET A 83 15.59 6.50 17.28
CA MET A 83 14.27 7.04 17.59
C MET A 83 13.25 6.38 16.65
N ARG A 84 12.27 5.69 17.21
CA ARG A 84 11.24 4.96 16.45
C ARG A 84 9.86 5.50 16.84
N LEU A 85 9.08 5.91 15.86
CA LEU A 85 7.67 6.20 16.05
C LEU A 85 6.91 4.87 16.06
N VAL A 86 6.35 4.52 17.21
CA VAL A 86 5.52 3.31 17.36
C VAL A 86 4.07 3.73 17.30
N ILE A 87 3.38 3.38 16.20
CA ILE A 87 1.94 3.58 16.06
C ILE A 87 1.21 2.24 16.20
N ARG A 88 -0.05 2.29 16.65
CA ARG A 88 -0.90 1.10 16.70
C ARG A 88 -1.01 0.49 15.30
N LYS A 89 -0.86 -0.83 15.21
CA LYS A 89 -1.10 -1.57 13.96
C LYS A 89 -2.50 -1.24 13.44
N SER A 90 -2.59 -0.70 12.23
CA SER A 90 -3.88 -0.44 11.58
C SER A 90 -4.67 -1.75 11.46
N GLY A 91 -5.99 -1.67 11.65
CA GLY A 91 -6.89 -2.81 11.47
C GLY A 91 -6.82 -3.37 10.05
N LYS A 92 -7.31 -4.61 9.86
CA LYS A 92 -7.40 -5.23 8.54
C LYS A 92 -8.14 -4.30 7.58
N VAL A 93 -7.50 -3.97 6.45
CA VAL A 93 -8.13 -3.17 5.40
C VAL A 93 -9.24 -4.03 4.78
N PHE A 94 -10.49 -3.65 5.01
CA PHE A 94 -11.64 -4.29 4.37
C PHE A 94 -11.75 -3.75 2.95
N ALA A 95 -11.53 -4.60 1.95
CA ALA A 95 -11.81 -4.23 0.56
C ALA A 95 -13.34 -4.26 0.35
N PRO A 96 -13.97 -3.13 -0.01
CA PRO A 96 -15.40 -3.14 -0.31
C PRO A 96 -15.68 -3.99 -1.57
N TRP A 97 -16.90 -4.52 -1.70
CA TRP A 97 -17.30 -5.36 -2.84
C TRP A 97 -17.16 -4.65 -4.19
N HIS A 98 -17.25 -3.32 -4.20
CA HIS A 98 -17.07 -2.47 -5.37
C HIS A 98 -15.61 -2.01 -5.58
N ALA A 99 -14.63 -2.64 -4.91
CA ALA A 99 -13.22 -2.32 -5.07
C ALA A 99 -12.75 -2.42 -6.53
N PHE A 100 -13.41 -3.26 -7.33
CA PHE A 100 -13.15 -3.39 -8.77
C PHE A 100 -13.53 -2.16 -9.60
N VAL A 101 -14.39 -1.27 -9.06
CA VAL A 101 -14.86 -0.05 -9.75
C VAL A 101 -14.02 1.18 -9.35
N LEU A 102 -13.29 1.10 -8.23
CA LEU A 102 -12.39 2.14 -7.74
C LEU A 102 -11.26 2.59 -8.70
N PRO A 103 -10.72 1.79 -9.64
CA PRO A 103 -9.65 2.29 -10.51
C PRO A 103 -10.09 3.41 -11.47
N PHE A 104 -11.40 3.59 -11.68
CA PHE A 104 -11.94 4.66 -12.51
C PHE A 104 -12.82 5.60 -11.71
N ASP A 105 -12.61 6.90 -11.89
CA ASP A 105 -13.48 7.93 -11.32
C ASP A 105 -14.89 7.87 -11.94
N GLY A 106 -15.90 8.35 -11.21
CA GLY A 106 -17.30 8.34 -11.65
C GLY A 106 -17.50 9.10 -12.97
N ASN A 107 -16.72 10.15 -13.20
CA ASN A 107 -16.70 10.89 -14.46
C ASN A 107 -16.27 10.03 -15.65
N VAL A 108 -15.28 9.15 -15.46
CA VAL A 108 -14.79 8.25 -16.52
C VAL A 108 -15.86 7.22 -16.86
N TRP A 109 -16.54 6.66 -15.86
CA TRP A 109 -17.66 5.76 -16.07
C TRP A 109 -18.80 6.40 -16.86
N LEU A 110 -19.13 7.66 -16.57
CA LEU A 110 -20.14 8.40 -17.33
C LEU A 110 -19.73 8.57 -18.80
N VAL A 111 -18.49 8.95 -19.07
CA VAL A 111 -17.97 9.10 -20.44
C VAL A 111 -17.99 7.78 -21.19
N ILE A 112 -17.63 6.67 -20.53
CA ILE A 112 -17.73 5.31 -21.11
C ILE A 112 -19.19 4.99 -21.47
N GLY A 113 -20.13 5.22 -20.55
CA GLY A 113 -21.55 4.99 -20.78
C GLY A 113 -22.12 5.81 -21.95
N ILE A 114 -21.78 7.10 -22.02
CA ILE A 114 -22.21 7.98 -23.13
C ILE A 114 -21.61 7.52 -24.45
N THR A 115 -20.33 7.15 -24.48
CA THR A 115 -19.64 6.69 -25.69
C THR A 115 -20.24 5.39 -26.22
N LEU A 116 -20.63 4.47 -25.32
CA LEU A 116 -21.35 3.25 -25.66
C LEU A 116 -22.74 3.55 -26.23
N GLY A 117 -23.54 4.39 -25.54
CA GLY A 117 -24.87 4.77 -26.00
C GLY A 117 -24.86 5.41 -27.39
N MET A 118 -23.96 6.37 -27.60
CA MET A 118 -23.78 7.03 -28.90
C MET A 118 -23.36 6.06 -29.99
N SER A 119 -22.52 5.08 -29.67
CA SER A 119 -22.10 4.06 -30.63
C SER A 119 -23.24 3.16 -31.10
N VAL A 120 -24.12 2.75 -30.17
CA VAL A 120 -25.30 1.93 -30.51
C VAL A 120 -26.24 2.70 -31.44
N ILE A 121 -26.47 3.99 -31.14
CA ILE A 121 -27.33 4.87 -31.95
C ILE A 121 -26.73 5.06 -33.35
N LEU A 122 -25.43 5.35 -33.44
CA LEU A 122 -24.74 5.57 -34.71
C LEU A 122 -24.75 4.31 -35.59
N ILE A 123 -24.44 3.14 -35.03
CA ILE A 123 -24.45 1.87 -35.79
C ILE A 123 -25.86 1.57 -36.31
N CYS A 124 -26.88 1.68 -35.45
CA CYS A 124 -28.27 1.47 -35.84
C CYS A 124 -28.73 2.51 -36.90
N GLY A 125 -28.27 3.75 -36.78
CA GLY A 125 -28.56 4.84 -37.71
C GLY A 125 -27.94 4.63 -39.10
N TYR A 126 -26.62 4.37 -39.15
CA TYR A 126 -25.91 4.12 -40.42
C TYR A 126 -26.53 2.96 -41.19
N GLU A 127 -26.84 1.86 -40.51
CA GLU A 127 -27.42 0.69 -41.19
C GLU A 127 -28.84 0.92 -41.70
N LYS A 128 -29.66 1.72 -40.99
CA LYS A 128 -31.01 2.08 -41.46
C LYS A 128 -31.01 3.09 -42.61
N VAL A 129 -30.15 4.10 -42.56
CA VAL A 129 -30.09 5.17 -43.58
C VAL A 129 -29.52 4.62 -44.89
N GLU A 130 -28.39 3.93 -44.82
CA GLU A 130 -27.78 3.34 -46.01
C GLU A 130 -28.60 2.15 -46.55
N GLY A 131 -29.28 1.40 -45.68
CA GLY A 131 -30.19 0.32 -46.07
C GLY A 131 -31.44 0.79 -46.83
N LYS A 132 -31.91 2.02 -46.60
CA LYS A 132 -32.98 2.65 -47.40
C LYS A 132 -32.50 3.19 -48.75
N THR A 133 -31.25 3.65 -48.81
CA THR A 133 -30.68 4.33 -49.98
C THR A 133 -30.15 3.35 -51.04
N ARG A 134 -29.81 2.11 -50.65
CA ARG A 134 -29.33 1.06 -51.56
C ARG A 134 -30.08 -0.27 -51.35
N PRO A 135 -31.24 -0.47 -52.02
CA PRO A 135 -32.01 -1.71 -51.90
C PRO A 135 -31.36 -2.93 -52.59
N ASP A 136 -30.33 -2.73 -53.42
CA ASP A 136 -29.64 -3.74 -54.24
C ASP A 136 -28.67 -4.64 -53.44
N LYS A 137 -28.10 -4.15 -52.33
CA LYS A 137 -27.09 -4.90 -51.56
C LYS A 137 -27.75 -5.86 -50.58
N LYS A 138 -27.17 -7.06 -50.41
CA LYS A 138 -27.57 -8.09 -49.43
C LYS A 138 -27.78 -7.45 -48.04
N LYS A 139 -29.05 -7.22 -47.65
CA LYS A 139 -29.44 -6.57 -46.39
C LYS A 139 -28.65 -7.17 -45.22
N SER A 140 -28.16 -6.32 -44.32
CA SER A 140 -27.55 -6.76 -43.07
C SER A 140 -28.64 -7.40 -42.18
N ASP A 141 -28.25 -8.35 -41.33
CA ASP A 141 -29.17 -9.07 -40.42
C ASP A 141 -29.87 -8.16 -39.39
N ILE A 142 -29.44 -6.89 -39.35
CA ILE A 142 -29.90 -5.84 -38.46
C ILE A 142 -31.05 -5.02 -39.11
N CYS A 143 -31.12 -4.95 -40.45
CA CYS A 143 -32.11 -4.14 -41.18
C CYS A 143 -33.45 -4.88 -41.42
N ASN A 144 -33.51 -6.20 -41.23
CA ASN A 144 -34.69 -7.00 -41.59
C ASN A 144 -35.75 -7.10 -40.47
N GLN A 145 -35.62 -6.35 -39.37
CA GLN A 145 -36.48 -6.49 -38.20
C GLN A 145 -36.89 -5.14 -37.59
N SER A 146 -37.88 -5.18 -36.69
CA SER A 146 -38.38 -4.01 -35.95
C SER A 146 -37.27 -3.22 -35.25
N ILE A 147 -37.48 -1.91 -35.09
CA ILE A 147 -36.54 -0.92 -34.54
C ILE A 147 -35.87 -1.37 -33.24
N LEU A 148 -36.62 -2.02 -32.34
CA LEU A 148 -36.11 -2.52 -31.05
C LEU A 148 -35.15 -3.70 -31.20
N ARG A 149 -35.41 -4.62 -32.14
CA ARG A 149 -34.51 -5.76 -32.40
C ARG A 149 -33.22 -5.30 -33.07
N SER A 150 -33.28 -4.29 -33.94
CA SER A 150 -32.08 -3.66 -34.47
C SER A 150 -31.25 -3.01 -33.37
N PHE A 151 -31.88 -2.30 -32.42
CA PHE A 151 -31.19 -1.69 -31.30
C PHE A 151 -30.52 -2.73 -30.39
N LEU A 152 -31.23 -3.79 -30.00
CA LEU A 152 -30.66 -4.87 -29.17
C LEU A 152 -29.46 -5.54 -29.85
N LYS A 153 -29.54 -5.76 -31.16
CA LYS A 153 -28.43 -6.32 -31.93
C LYS A 153 -27.23 -5.37 -32.01
N SER A 154 -27.48 -4.06 -32.21
CA SER A 154 -26.42 -3.05 -32.17
C SER A 154 -25.79 -2.92 -30.78
N PHE A 155 -26.58 -3.05 -29.71
CA PHE A 155 -26.09 -3.09 -28.33
C PHE A 155 -25.18 -4.30 -28.11
N TYR A 156 -25.64 -5.50 -28.45
CA TYR A 156 -24.85 -6.73 -28.35
C TYR A 156 -23.53 -6.64 -29.14
N HIS A 157 -23.58 -6.12 -30.37
CA HIS A 157 -22.38 -5.89 -31.18
C HIS A 157 -21.42 -4.89 -30.53
N THR A 158 -21.92 -3.80 -29.97
CA THR A 158 -21.10 -2.75 -29.33
C THR A 158 -20.43 -3.27 -28.06
N VAL A 159 -21.17 -4.03 -27.23
CA VAL A 159 -20.62 -4.67 -26.02
C VAL A 159 -19.56 -5.69 -26.39
N GLY A 160 -19.82 -6.56 -27.39
CA GLY A 160 -18.84 -7.54 -27.86
C GLY A 160 -17.59 -6.92 -28.50
N ALA A 161 -17.73 -5.78 -29.17
CA ALA A 161 -16.60 -5.02 -29.71
C ALA A 161 -15.75 -4.38 -28.59
N MET A 162 -16.39 -3.87 -27.53
CA MET A 162 -15.68 -3.27 -26.40
C MET A 162 -14.99 -4.33 -25.53
N ALA A 163 -15.65 -5.46 -25.30
CA ALA A 163 -15.10 -6.57 -24.52
C ALA A 163 -14.03 -7.38 -25.26
N GLN A 164 -13.71 -7.03 -26.52
CA GLN A 164 -12.78 -7.73 -27.40
C GLN A 164 -13.16 -9.20 -27.69
N THR A 165 -14.32 -9.66 -27.24
CA THR A 165 -14.84 -11.01 -27.49
C THR A 165 -15.28 -11.21 -28.94
N GLY A 166 -15.38 -10.12 -29.71
CA GLY A 166 -15.95 -10.11 -31.05
C GLY A 166 -17.47 -10.33 -30.99
N SER A 167 -18.12 -10.21 -32.14
CA SER A 167 -19.52 -10.62 -32.28
C SER A 167 -19.71 -11.29 -33.62
N GLU A 168 -20.57 -12.31 -33.67
CA GLU A 168 -20.87 -13.06 -34.91
C GLU A 168 -21.57 -12.19 -35.97
N MET A 169 -22.05 -11.00 -35.58
CA MET A 169 -22.73 -10.07 -36.46
C MET A 169 -21.71 -9.26 -37.27
N ARG A 170 -21.74 -9.44 -38.59
CA ARG A 170 -20.82 -8.77 -39.51
C ARG A 170 -21.45 -7.49 -40.06
N VAL A 171 -20.98 -6.33 -39.58
CA VAL A 171 -21.35 -5.03 -40.14
C VAL A 171 -20.78 -4.93 -41.57
N LYS A 172 -21.66 -4.86 -42.56
CA LYS A 172 -21.29 -4.88 -43.99
C LYS A 172 -20.98 -3.49 -44.55
N LEU A 173 -21.44 -2.43 -43.88
CA LEU A 173 -21.41 -1.06 -44.37
C LEU A 173 -20.16 -0.31 -43.89
N PHE A 174 -19.64 0.58 -44.74
CA PHE A 174 -18.37 1.28 -44.51
C PHE A 174 -18.41 2.15 -43.25
N GLY A 175 -19.49 2.92 -43.05
CA GLY A 175 -19.66 3.76 -41.86
C GLY A 175 -19.71 2.96 -40.55
N GLY A 176 -20.40 1.82 -40.57
CA GLY A 176 -20.48 0.94 -39.39
C GLY A 176 -19.15 0.23 -39.06
N ARG A 177 -18.35 -0.14 -40.08
CA ARG A 177 -16.99 -0.66 -39.87
C ARG A 177 -16.05 0.39 -39.29
N GLY A 178 -16.10 1.63 -39.81
CA GLY A 178 -15.32 2.74 -39.28
C GLY A 178 -15.60 3.00 -37.80
N ARG A 179 -16.89 3.02 -37.40
CA ARG A 179 -17.26 3.17 -35.98
C ARG A 179 -16.79 2.00 -35.12
N THR A 180 -16.81 0.78 -35.65
CA THR A 180 -16.35 -0.42 -34.94
C THR A 180 -14.84 -0.39 -34.69
N ILE A 181 -14.05 0.08 -35.67
CA ILE A 181 -12.60 0.26 -35.51
C ILE A 181 -12.29 1.31 -34.44
N LEU A 182 -13.03 2.43 -34.43
CA LEU A 182 -12.85 3.46 -33.42
C LEU A 182 -13.15 2.94 -32.01
N LEU A 183 -14.22 2.15 -31.84
CA LEU A 183 -14.55 1.49 -30.58
C LEU A 183 -13.45 0.53 -30.11
N TRP A 184 -12.86 -0.22 -31.03
CA TRP A 184 -11.73 -1.10 -30.75
C TRP A 184 -10.52 -0.33 -30.22
N LEU A 185 -10.16 0.79 -30.86
CA LEU A 185 -9.06 1.65 -30.41
C LEU A 185 -9.32 2.22 -29.02
N THR A 186 -10.55 2.66 -28.74
CA THR A 186 -10.92 3.15 -27.40
C THR A 186 -10.87 2.05 -26.34
N SER A 187 -11.26 0.81 -26.67
CA SER A 187 -11.15 -0.33 -25.75
C SER A 187 -9.68 -0.64 -25.43
N ILE A 188 -8.82 -0.68 -26.44
CA ILE A 188 -7.37 -0.90 -26.25
C ILE A 188 -6.78 0.19 -25.36
N TYR A 189 -7.09 1.46 -25.62
CA TYR A 189 -6.60 2.58 -24.80
C TYR A 189 -7.02 2.44 -23.32
N LEU A 190 -8.28 2.08 -23.05
CA LEU A 190 -8.78 1.89 -21.69
C LEU A 190 -8.12 0.71 -20.97
N VAL A 191 -7.91 -0.40 -21.66
CA VAL A 191 -7.22 -1.57 -21.09
C VAL A 191 -5.74 -1.27 -20.83
N SER A 192 -5.07 -0.57 -21.76
CA SER A 192 -3.68 -0.14 -21.58
C SER A 192 -3.49 0.88 -20.47
N PHE A 193 -4.50 1.69 -20.16
CA PHE A 193 -4.44 2.62 -19.02
C PHE A 193 -4.56 1.90 -17.66
N LEU A 194 -5.17 0.69 -17.64
CA LEU A 194 -5.40 -0.09 -16.43
C LEU A 194 -4.26 -1.08 -16.12
N LEU A 195 -3.38 -1.34 -17.09
CA LEU A 195 -2.26 -2.29 -17.02
C LEU A 195 -0.96 -1.58 -16.65
#